data_AF-A0A944CZY8-F1
#
_entry.id   AF-A0A944CZY8-F1
#
_cell.length_a   1.000
_cell.length_b   1.000
_cell.length_c   1.000
_cell.angle_alpha   90.00
_cell.angle_beta   90.00
_cell.angle_gamma   90.00
#
_symmetry.space_group_name_H-M   'P 1'
#
loop_
_entity.id
_entity.type
_entity.pdbx_description
1 polymer ?
#
loop_
_entity_poly.entity_id
_entity_poly.type
_entity_poly.pdbx_seq_one_letter_code
_entity_poly.pdbx_strand_id
1 'polypeptide(L)'
;MQEITLKQSQKIVDDWIKTVGVRYFSELTNLGQLTEEVGEVARIMIRQYGEQSCKKSDIDADLGDEIADVLFVLICIANQTGIDLTEKFHKNMEKKNIRDKDRHKNNAKLQEKGEKSKEKEKFESWNILKQNINTENTIPFFREGQVWYISMGKNISFEQDGKGKSFQRPILVLKKFSKDIFLGIPTTTKQKTGKFYFDIGNIGKHKNSLILSQIKLYSSKRLLSHIGGINKIMLTEIKQKINELIQ
;
A
#
# COMPACT_ATOMS: atom_id res chain seq x y z
N MET A 1 -4.20 -27.77 -20.42
CA MET A 1 -5.16 -28.66 -19.73
C MET A 1 -6.56 -28.32 -20.24
N GLN A 2 -7.43 -29.30 -20.45
CA GLN A 2 -8.84 -29.01 -20.77
C GLN A 2 -9.56 -28.53 -19.50
N GLU A 3 -10.48 -27.58 -19.64
CA GLU A 3 -11.34 -27.16 -18.54
C GLU A 3 -12.34 -28.26 -18.18
N ILE A 4 -12.55 -28.47 -16.88
CA ILE A 4 -13.50 -29.45 -16.35
C ILE A 4 -14.53 -28.76 -15.46
N THR A 5 -15.79 -29.16 -15.61
CA THR A 5 -16.89 -28.73 -14.76
C THR A 5 -17.00 -29.61 -13.51
N LEU A 6 -17.63 -29.14 -12.43
CA LEU A 6 -17.86 -29.94 -11.22
C LEU A 6 -18.58 -31.26 -11.52
N LYS A 7 -19.57 -31.24 -12.43
CA LYS A 7 -20.27 -32.44 -12.86
C LYS A 7 -19.35 -33.42 -13.59
N GLN A 8 -18.43 -32.93 -14.43
CA GLN A 8 -17.41 -33.78 -15.06
C GLN A 8 -16.44 -34.33 -14.02
N SER A 9 -16.00 -33.52 -13.04
CA SER A 9 -15.14 -33.98 -11.95
C SER A 9 -15.80 -35.08 -11.13
N GLN A 10 -17.08 -34.93 -10.77
CA GLN A 10 -17.85 -35.97 -10.08
C GLN A 10 -17.87 -37.27 -10.89
N LYS A 11 -18.08 -37.19 -12.20
CA LYS A 11 -18.06 -38.36 -13.08
C LYS A 11 -16.68 -39.01 -13.19
N ILE A 12 -15.62 -38.22 -13.38
CA ILE A 12 -14.24 -38.71 -13.47
C ILE A 12 -13.87 -39.49 -12.20
N VAL A 13 -14.19 -38.95 -11.03
CA VAL A 13 -13.94 -39.61 -9.75
C VAL A 13 -14.78 -40.88 -9.60
N ASP A 14 -16.06 -40.86 -9.98
CA ASP A 14 -16.91 -42.05 -9.93
C ASP A 14 -16.41 -43.18 -10.84
N ASP A 15 -16.03 -42.83 -12.07
CA ASP A 15 -15.44 -43.75 -13.04
C ASP A 15 -14.11 -44.32 -12.50
N TRP A 16 -13.26 -43.49 -11.90
CA TRP A 16 -12.00 -43.94 -11.28
C TRP A 16 -12.22 -44.87 -10.09
N ILE A 17 -13.18 -44.57 -9.19
CA ILE A 17 -13.49 -45.42 -8.04
C ILE A 17 -14.01 -46.79 -8.49
N LYS A 18 -14.86 -46.83 -9.51
CA LYS A 18 -15.43 -48.08 -10.04
C LYS A 18 -14.42 -48.93 -10.81
N THR A 19 -13.38 -48.31 -11.38
CA THR A 19 -12.38 -49.02 -12.20
C THR A 19 -11.11 -49.36 -11.43
N VAL A 20 -10.55 -48.39 -10.71
CA VAL A 20 -9.28 -48.49 -9.98
C VAL A 20 -9.52 -48.61 -8.47
N GLY A 21 -10.42 -47.81 -7.91
CA GLY A 21 -10.66 -47.73 -6.47
C GLY A 21 -11.44 -48.91 -5.87
N VAL A 22 -11.85 -49.89 -6.67
CA VAL A 22 -12.70 -51.06 -6.32
C VAL A 22 -14.11 -50.69 -5.87
N ARG A 23 -14.25 -49.83 -4.85
CA ARG A 23 -15.52 -49.32 -4.32
C ARG A 23 -15.29 -48.06 -3.49
N TYR A 24 -16.35 -47.30 -3.24
CA TYR A 24 -16.32 -46.26 -2.22
C TYR A 24 -16.06 -46.87 -0.83
N PHE A 25 -15.26 -46.15 -0.03
CA PHE A 25 -15.15 -46.44 1.39
C PHE A 25 -16.46 -46.14 2.13
N SER A 26 -16.55 -46.58 3.39
CA SER A 26 -17.70 -46.20 4.23
C SER A 26 -17.72 -44.69 4.47
N GLU A 27 -18.89 -44.13 4.77
CA GLU A 27 -19.05 -42.70 5.05
C GLU A 27 -18.14 -42.26 6.19
N LEU A 28 -17.97 -43.10 7.22
CA LEU A 28 -17.09 -42.82 8.36
C LEU A 28 -15.61 -42.89 7.97
N THR A 29 -15.22 -43.79 7.08
CA THR A 29 -13.85 -43.84 6.55
C THR A 29 -13.55 -42.60 5.72
N ASN A 30 -14.48 -42.17 4.86
CA ASN A 30 -14.32 -40.94 4.08
C ASN A 30 -14.28 -39.68 4.97
N LEU A 31 -15.01 -39.67 6.10
CA LEU A 31 -14.87 -38.61 7.11
C LEU A 31 -13.48 -38.58 7.74
N GLY A 32 -12.92 -39.77 8.04
CA GLY A 32 -11.54 -39.91 8.52
C GLY A 32 -10.54 -39.34 7.53
N GLN A 33 -10.62 -39.77 6.27
CA GLN A 33 -9.76 -39.28 5.19
C GLN A 33 -9.88 -37.76 5.03
N LEU A 34 -11.10 -37.22 5.02
CA LEU A 34 -11.30 -35.77 4.91
C LEU A 34 -10.60 -35.01 6.04
N THR A 35 -10.66 -35.54 7.26
CA THR A 35 -10.00 -34.93 8.42
C THR A 35 -8.48 -34.96 8.30
N GLU A 36 -7.94 -36.05 7.76
CA GLU A 36 -6.51 -36.20 7.46
C GLU A 36 -6.05 -35.17 6.44
N GLU A 37 -6.68 -35.10 5.27
CA GLU A 37 -6.31 -34.16 4.19
C GLU A 37 -6.44 -32.70 4.63
N VAL A 38 -7.50 -32.35 5.38
CA VAL A 38 -7.65 -30.99 5.94
C VAL A 38 -6.53 -30.67 6.93
N GLY A 39 -6.03 -31.67 7.66
CA GLY A 39 -4.88 -31.55 8.55
C GLY A 39 -3.57 -31.29 7.81
N GLU A 40 -3.38 -31.90 6.64
CA GLU A 40 -2.25 -31.66 5.74
C GLU A 40 -2.28 -30.21 5.22
N VAL A 41 -3.42 -29.76 4.69
CA VAL A 41 -3.65 -28.37 4.27
C VAL A 41 -3.35 -27.38 5.40
N ALA A 42 -3.90 -27.62 6.60
CA ALA A 42 -3.70 -26.75 7.76
C ALA A 42 -2.22 -26.66 8.15
N ARG A 43 -1.49 -27.77 8.08
CA ARG A 43 -0.07 -27.85 8.39
C ARG A 43 0.76 -26.97 7.45
N ILE A 44 0.48 -27.01 6.14
CA ILE A 44 1.17 -26.15 5.15
C ILE A 44 0.82 -24.68 5.40
N MET A 45 -0.47 -24.36 5.55
CA MET A 45 -0.92 -22.97 5.73
C MET A 45 -0.34 -22.31 6.98
N ILE A 46 -0.28 -23.00 8.11
CA ILE A 46 0.26 -22.46 9.37
C ILE A 46 1.77 -22.18 9.25
N ARG A 47 2.50 -22.97 8.46
CA ARG A 47 3.94 -22.77 8.24
C ARG A 47 4.23 -21.69 7.20
N GLN A 48 3.48 -21.64 6.12
CA GLN A 48 3.71 -20.68 5.02
C GLN A 48 3.16 -19.29 5.31
N TYR A 49 1.99 -19.21 5.96
CA TYR A 49 1.27 -17.96 6.19
C TYR A 49 1.06 -17.62 7.67
N GLY A 50 1.39 -18.54 8.58
CA GLY A 50 1.37 -18.33 10.02
C GLY A 50 2.76 -18.05 10.60
N GLU A 51 2.88 -18.18 11.92
CA GLU A 51 4.10 -17.83 12.67
C GLU A 51 4.96 -19.06 13.03
N GLN A 52 4.62 -20.24 12.52
CA GLN A 52 5.34 -21.47 12.84
C GLN A 52 6.61 -21.63 11.99
N SER A 53 7.71 -22.08 12.58
CA SER A 53 8.98 -22.25 11.88
C SER A 53 8.93 -23.39 10.84
N CYS A 54 9.40 -23.14 9.62
CA CYS A 54 9.50 -24.14 8.56
C CYS A 54 10.57 -25.22 8.88
N LYS A 55 10.27 -26.49 8.59
CA LYS A 55 11.27 -27.57 8.61
C LYS A 55 11.80 -27.83 7.19
N LYS A 56 13.00 -28.41 7.09
CA LYS A 56 13.65 -28.73 5.80
C LYS A 56 12.89 -29.76 4.95
N SER A 57 12.09 -30.62 5.57
CA SER A 57 11.26 -31.62 4.89
C SER A 57 10.08 -31.03 4.11
N ASP A 58 9.77 -29.75 4.32
CA ASP A 58 8.53 -29.14 3.85
C ASP A 58 8.76 -28.10 2.73
N ILE A 59 10.00 -28.00 2.22
CA ILE A 59 10.39 -27.01 1.20
C ILE A 59 9.70 -27.31 -0.14
N ASP A 60 9.34 -28.57 -0.38
CA ASP A 60 8.72 -29.05 -1.62
C ASP A 60 7.21 -29.35 -1.47
N ALA A 61 6.59 -29.02 -0.33
CA ALA A 61 5.17 -29.29 -0.11
C ALA A 61 4.29 -28.30 -0.89
N ASP A 62 3.49 -28.80 -1.84
CA ASP A 62 2.60 -27.98 -2.67
C ASP A 62 1.20 -27.90 -2.03
N LEU A 63 0.81 -26.71 -1.59
CA LEU A 63 -0.54 -26.45 -1.10
C LEU A 63 -1.63 -26.79 -2.13
N GLY A 64 -1.32 -26.69 -3.42
CA GLY A 64 -2.21 -27.04 -4.52
C GLY A 64 -2.60 -28.52 -4.51
N ASP A 65 -1.64 -29.41 -4.25
CA ASP A 65 -1.87 -30.85 -4.22
C ASP A 65 -2.75 -31.23 -3.02
N GLU A 66 -2.46 -30.71 -1.82
CA GLU A 66 -3.27 -30.98 -0.62
C GLU A 66 -4.72 -30.47 -0.76
N ILE A 67 -4.91 -29.32 -1.43
CA ILE A 67 -6.25 -28.80 -1.73
C ILE A 67 -6.97 -29.71 -2.72
N ALA A 68 -6.26 -30.28 -3.69
CA ALA A 68 -6.81 -31.23 -4.65
C ALA A 68 -7.23 -32.54 -3.96
N ASP A 69 -6.47 -33.02 -2.98
CA ASP A 69 -6.80 -34.22 -2.19
C ASP A 69 -8.04 -34.00 -1.32
N VAL A 70 -8.16 -32.84 -0.65
CA VAL A 70 -9.41 -32.46 0.03
C VAL A 70 -10.59 -32.44 -0.94
N LEU A 71 -10.41 -31.85 -2.14
CA LEU A 71 -11.47 -31.80 -3.15
C LEU A 71 -11.85 -33.20 -3.62
N PHE A 72 -10.89 -34.11 -3.81
CA PHE A 72 -11.14 -35.48 -4.19
C PHE A 72 -12.02 -36.20 -3.16
N VAL A 73 -11.69 -36.11 -1.87
CA VAL A 73 -12.48 -36.75 -0.80
C VAL A 73 -13.90 -36.15 -0.72
N LEU A 74 -14.04 -34.83 -0.89
CA LEU A 74 -15.35 -34.17 -0.93
C LEU A 74 -16.21 -34.67 -2.10
N ILE A 75 -15.60 -34.89 -3.27
CA ILE A 75 -16.28 -35.47 -4.43
C ILE A 75 -16.70 -36.92 -4.14
N CYS A 76 -15.84 -37.73 -3.52
CA CYS A 76 -16.17 -39.09 -3.12
C CYS A 76 -17.39 -39.13 -2.19
N ILE A 77 -17.41 -38.29 -1.16
CA ILE A 77 -18.55 -38.17 -0.24
C ILE A 77 -19.81 -37.73 -0.99
N ALA A 78 -19.71 -36.73 -1.87
CA ALA A 78 -20.85 -36.22 -2.61
C ALA A 78 -21.45 -37.30 -3.54
N ASN A 79 -20.61 -38.03 -4.27
CA ASN A 79 -21.05 -39.12 -5.12
C ASN A 79 -21.71 -40.25 -4.32
N GLN A 80 -21.08 -40.67 -3.21
CA GLN A 80 -21.61 -41.71 -2.33
C GLN A 80 -22.97 -41.34 -1.72
N THR A 81 -23.18 -40.07 -1.40
CA THR A 81 -24.41 -39.56 -0.76
C THR A 81 -25.45 -39.05 -1.75
N GLY A 82 -25.19 -39.12 -3.07
CA GLY A 82 -26.10 -38.67 -4.12
C GLY A 82 -26.26 -37.15 -4.20
N ILE A 83 -25.26 -36.39 -3.76
CA ILE A 83 -25.26 -34.93 -3.78
C ILE A 83 -24.71 -34.42 -5.12
N ASP A 84 -25.52 -33.62 -5.84
CA ASP A 84 -25.05 -32.82 -6.98
C ASP A 84 -24.28 -31.59 -6.49
N LEU A 85 -22.95 -31.59 -6.65
CA LEU A 85 -22.09 -30.51 -6.21
C LEU A 85 -22.33 -29.21 -6.99
N THR A 86 -22.69 -29.32 -8.28
CA THR A 86 -22.96 -28.15 -9.13
C THR A 86 -24.19 -27.41 -8.59
N GLU A 87 -25.28 -28.14 -8.36
CA GLU A 87 -26.51 -27.58 -7.82
C GLU A 87 -26.31 -26.99 -6.41
N LYS A 88 -25.64 -27.72 -5.51
CA LYS A 88 -25.39 -27.24 -4.14
C LYS A 88 -24.47 -26.03 -4.11
N PHE A 89 -23.46 -25.97 -4.98
CA PHE A 89 -22.58 -24.82 -5.08
C PHE A 89 -23.34 -23.56 -5.52
N HIS A 90 -24.17 -23.65 -6.56
CA HIS A 90 -25.00 -22.54 -7.02
C HIS A 90 -25.93 -22.02 -5.90
N LYS A 91 -26.68 -22.92 -5.24
CA LYS A 91 -27.56 -22.55 -4.12
C LYS A 91 -26.81 -21.93 -2.94
N ASN A 92 -25.59 -22.39 -2.65
CA ASN A 92 -24.77 -21.81 -1.58
C ASN A 92 -24.29 -20.39 -1.94
N MET A 93 -23.90 -20.16 -3.19
CA MET A 93 -23.50 -18.84 -3.67
C MET A 93 -24.66 -17.84 -3.64
N GLU A 94 -25.87 -18.23 -4.05
CA GLU A 94 -27.06 -17.40 -3.94
C GLU A 94 -27.34 -16.99 -2.48
N LYS A 95 -27.31 -17.96 -1.55
CA LYS A 95 -27.50 -17.70 -0.12
C LYS A 95 -26.44 -16.75 0.44
N LYS A 96 -25.16 -16.94 0.07
CA LYS A 96 -24.07 -16.04 0.48
C LYS A 96 -24.27 -14.64 -0.10
N ASN A 97 -24.62 -14.52 -1.38
CA ASN A 97 -24.87 -13.22 -2.02
C ASN A 97 -26.00 -12.44 -1.35
N ILE A 98 -27.08 -13.12 -0.96
CA ILE A 98 -28.21 -12.48 -0.25
C ILE A 98 -27.81 -12.08 1.18
N ARG A 99 -27.13 -12.97 1.92
CA ARG A 99 -26.76 -12.74 3.33
C ARG A 99 -25.63 -11.71 3.50
N ASP A 100 -24.68 -11.67 2.58
CA ASP A 100 -23.40 -10.99 2.74
C ASP A 100 -23.26 -9.69 1.92
N LYS A 101 -24.34 -9.26 1.24
CA LYS A 101 -24.40 -8.08 0.36
C LYS A 101 -23.84 -6.80 0.99
N ASP A 102 -24.15 -6.56 2.27
CA ASP A 102 -23.74 -5.36 2.99
C ASP A 102 -22.72 -5.63 4.12
N ARG A 103 -22.51 -6.91 4.49
CA ARG A 103 -21.70 -7.29 5.66
C ARG A 103 -20.20 -7.17 5.43
N HIS A 104 -19.71 -7.55 4.25
CA HIS A 104 -18.28 -7.44 3.93
C HIS A 104 -17.92 -6.06 3.36
N LYS A 105 -18.82 -5.45 2.58
CA LYS A 105 -18.60 -4.13 1.97
C LYS A 105 -18.45 -3.03 3.01
N ASN A 106 -19.15 -3.15 4.15
CA ASN A 106 -19.10 -2.18 5.25
C ASN A 106 -18.16 -2.58 6.41
N ASN A 107 -17.42 -3.69 6.28
CA ASN A 107 -16.50 -4.13 7.33
C ASN A 107 -15.17 -3.35 7.25
N ALA A 108 -14.99 -2.39 8.16
CA ALA A 108 -13.77 -1.58 8.24
C ALA A 108 -12.48 -2.41 8.34
N LYS A 109 -12.50 -3.58 9.00
CA LYS A 109 -11.32 -4.48 9.12
C LYS A 109 -10.85 -5.04 7.76
N LEU A 110 -11.75 -5.12 6.78
CA LEU A 110 -11.44 -5.56 5.41
C LEU A 110 -11.04 -4.40 4.50
N GLN A 111 -11.31 -3.14 4.90
CA GLN A 111 -10.91 -1.93 4.17
C GLN A 111 -9.53 -1.39 4.61
N GLU A 112 -9.10 -1.63 5.85
CA GLU A 112 -7.80 -1.15 6.40
C GLU A 112 -6.55 -1.62 5.64
N LYS A 113 -6.61 -2.72 4.89
CA LYS A 113 -5.45 -3.20 4.10
C LYS A 113 -5.13 -2.29 2.90
N GLY A 114 -6.04 -1.44 2.45
CA GLY A 114 -5.85 -0.57 1.28
C GLY A 114 -5.13 0.77 1.55
N GLU A 115 -5.06 1.23 2.80
CA GLU A 115 -4.40 2.50 3.15
C GLU A 115 -2.92 2.31 3.48
N LYS A 116 -2.57 1.22 4.20
CA LYS A 116 -1.17 0.85 4.47
C LYS A 116 -0.39 0.53 3.19
N SER A 117 -1.03 -0.05 2.17
CA SER A 117 -0.39 -0.29 0.87
C SER A 117 -0.12 1.00 0.10
N LYS A 118 -1.10 1.91 0.00
CA LYS A 118 -0.94 3.20 -0.68
C LYS A 118 0.10 4.11 -0.03
N GLU A 119 0.21 4.10 1.29
CA GLU A 119 1.24 4.87 1.98
C GLU A 119 2.63 4.30 1.71
N LYS A 120 2.79 2.98 1.74
CA LYS A 120 4.03 2.30 1.37
C LYS A 120 4.43 2.59 -0.09
N GLU A 121 3.50 2.52 -1.03
CA GLU A 121 3.71 2.89 -2.44
C GLU A 121 4.17 4.35 -2.61
N LYS A 122 3.66 5.28 -1.80
CA LYS A 122 4.12 6.69 -1.81
C LYS A 122 5.55 6.83 -1.30
N PHE A 123 5.94 6.10 -0.27
CA PHE A 123 7.32 6.10 0.20
C PHE A 123 8.28 5.48 -0.82
N GLU A 124 7.88 4.38 -1.46
CA GLU A 124 8.67 3.73 -2.51
C GLU A 124 8.85 4.62 -3.75
N SER A 125 7.77 5.21 -4.26
CA SER A 125 7.83 6.15 -5.40
C SER A 125 8.67 7.40 -5.09
N TRP A 126 8.58 7.92 -3.87
CA TRP A 126 9.46 9.00 -3.42
C TRP A 126 10.93 8.57 -3.38
N ASN A 127 11.23 7.36 -2.90
CA ASN A 127 12.60 6.86 -2.81
C ASN A 127 13.26 6.76 -4.20
N ILE A 128 12.53 6.25 -5.20
CA ILE A 128 12.99 6.19 -6.59
C ILE A 128 13.30 7.60 -7.11
N LEU A 129 12.37 8.55 -6.92
CA LEU A 129 12.57 9.93 -7.34
C LEU A 129 13.78 10.57 -6.64
N LYS A 130 13.99 10.29 -5.36
CA LYS A 130 15.13 10.80 -4.58
C LYS A 130 16.46 10.31 -5.13
N GLN A 131 16.54 9.05 -5.57
CA GLN A 131 17.74 8.51 -6.22
C GLN A 131 18.03 9.22 -7.53
N ASN A 132 17.01 9.46 -8.36
CA ASN A 132 17.15 10.19 -9.63
C ASN A 132 17.63 11.63 -9.41
N ILE A 133 17.06 12.35 -8.43
CA ILE A 133 17.51 13.72 -8.10
C ILE A 133 18.98 13.73 -7.63
N ASN A 134 19.44 12.67 -6.98
CA ASN A 134 20.81 12.60 -6.50
C ASN A 134 21.82 12.44 -7.64
N THR A 135 21.46 11.76 -8.73
CA THR A 135 22.33 11.53 -9.90
C THR A 135 22.36 12.71 -10.86
N GLU A 136 21.41 13.64 -10.78
CA GLU A 136 21.45 14.88 -11.57
C GLU A 136 22.66 15.75 -11.22
N ASN A 137 23.34 16.25 -12.26
CA ASN A 137 24.54 17.08 -12.15
C ASN A 137 24.28 18.59 -12.34
N THR A 138 23.09 18.95 -12.80
CA THR A 138 22.73 20.35 -13.04
C THR A 138 22.14 20.97 -11.78
N ILE A 139 22.74 22.06 -11.30
CA ILE A 139 22.28 22.78 -10.13
C ILE A 139 21.78 24.16 -10.54
N PRO A 140 20.49 24.48 -10.33
CA PRO A 140 19.96 25.80 -10.63
C PRO A 140 20.63 26.87 -9.77
N PHE A 141 20.86 28.05 -10.34
CA PHE A 141 21.31 29.20 -9.57
C PHE A 141 20.12 29.85 -8.83
N PHE A 142 20.25 30.02 -7.52
CA PHE A 142 19.23 30.60 -6.65
C PHE A 142 19.80 31.66 -5.68
N ARG A 143 18.91 32.51 -5.16
CA ARG A 143 19.20 33.63 -4.24
C ARG A 143 18.25 33.64 -3.04
N GLU A 144 18.67 34.29 -1.95
CA GLU A 144 17.80 34.55 -0.80
C GLU A 144 16.58 35.39 -1.21
N GLY A 145 15.43 35.12 -0.60
CA GLY A 145 14.16 35.78 -0.92
C GLY A 145 13.40 35.17 -2.09
N GLN A 146 14.01 34.26 -2.87
CA GLN A 146 13.31 33.57 -3.96
C GLN A 146 12.45 32.42 -3.44
N VAL A 147 11.33 32.18 -4.12
CA VAL A 147 10.43 31.05 -3.90
C VAL A 147 10.53 30.10 -5.08
N TRP A 148 10.83 28.84 -4.78
CA TRP A 148 11.04 27.79 -5.76
C TRP A 148 10.12 26.60 -5.49
N TYR A 149 9.60 25.97 -6.54
CA TYR A 149 9.10 24.60 -6.42
C TYR A 149 10.31 23.69 -6.22
N ILE A 150 10.25 22.88 -5.17
CA ILE A 150 11.25 21.84 -4.93
C ILE A 150 10.61 20.48 -4.89
N SER A 151 11.36 19.44 -5.26
CA SER A 151 11.01 18.07 -4.89
C SER A 151 11.33 17.82 -3.42
N MET A 152 10.34 18.09 -2.58
CA MET A 152 10.42 17.99 -1.12
C MET A 152 10.38 16.53 -0.68
N GLY A 153 9.52 15.72 -1.30
CA GLY A 153 9.35 14.31 -0.97
C GLY A 153 8.21 14.01 0.00
N LYS A 154 8.16 12.74 0.42
CA LYS A 154 7.30 12.24 1.49
C LYS A 154 8.13 12.17 2.79
N ASN A 155 7.62 12.81 3.82
CA ASN A 155 8.17 12.90 5.17
C ASN A 155 7.22 12.18 6.15
N ILE A 156 7.66 12.11 7.41
CA ILE A 156 6.98 11.32 8.45
C ILE A 156 5.87 12.15 9.08
N SER A 157 4.65 11.61 9.06
CA SER A 157 3.50 12.11 9.82
C SER A 157 3.24 13.63 9.64
N PHE A 158 3.47 14.44 10.68
CA PHE A 158 3.14 15.86 10.72
C PHE A 158 4.12 16.76 9.96
N GLU A 159 5.24 16.23 9.49
CA GLU A 159 6.18 16.97 8.65
C GLU A 159 5.56 17.40 7.32
N GLN A 160 6.01 18.52 6.77
CA GLN A 160 5.50 18.98 5.49
C GLN A 160 5.94 18.09 4.34
N ASP A 161 4.96 17.55 3.63
CA ASP A 161 5.14 16.77 2.41
C ASP A 161 5.02 17.61 1.14
N GLY A 162 5.67 17.14 0.09
CA GLY A 162 5.38 17.54 -1.28
C GLY A 162 4.06 16.96 -1.79
N LYS A 163 3.49 17.57 -2.82
CA LYS A 163 2.24 17.12 -3.49
C LYS A 163 2.48 16.73 -4.95
N GLY A 164 1.56 15.93 -5.49
CA GLY A 164 1.62 15.46 -6.88
C GLY A 164 2.70 14.40 -7.12
N LYS A 165 2.88 14.01 -8.38
CA LYS A 165 3.77 12.89 -8.78
C LYS A 165 5.24 13.12 -8.40
N SER A 166 5.72 14.36 -8.46
CA SER A 166 7.11 14.72 -8.14
C SER A 166 7.31 15.21 -6.71
N PHE A 167 6.30 15.04 -5.84
CA PHE A 167 6.32 15.50 -4.44
C PHE A 167 6.80 16.95 -4.31
N GLN A 168 6.12 17.85 -5.04
CA GLN A 168 6.52 19.24 -5.17
C GLN A 168 5.93 20.11 -4.07
N ARG A 169 6.71 21.07 -3.58
CA ARG A 169 6.20 22.16 -2.74
C ARG A 169 6.96 23.46 -2.98
N PRO A 170 6.27 24.62 -2.99
CA PRO A 170 6.96 25.91 -2.96
C PRO A 170 7.70 26.11 -1.63
N ILE A 171 8.94 26.56 -1.73
CA ILE A 171 9.83 26.86 -0.60
C ILE A 171 10.45 28.23 -0.81
N LEU A 172 10.39 29.08 0.21
CA LEU A 172 11.17 30.31 0.28
C LEU A 172 12.62 29.99 0.66
N VAL A 173 13.59 30.48 -0.10
CA VAL A 173 15.01 30.48 0.27
C VAL A 173 15.26 31.57 1.31
N LEU A 174 15.35 31.19 2.58
CA LEU A 174 15.57 32.11 3.69
C LEU A 174 17.03 32.56 3.79
N LYS A 175 17.96 31.60 3.69
CA LYS A 175 19.40 31.81 3.83
C LYS A 175 20.15 30.89 2.86
N LYS A 176 21.05 31.44 2.05
CA LYS A 176 21.93 30.66 1.18
C LYS A 176 23.25 30.41 1.91
N PHE A 177 23.67 29.16 2.05
CA PHE A 177 24.95 28.81 2.66
C PHE A 177 26.02 28.53 1.62
N SER A 178 25.65 27.88 0.51
CA SER A 178 26.55 27.60 -0.60
C SER A 178 25.77 27.55 -1.92
N LYS A 179 26.45 27.22 -3.03
CA LYS A 179 25.77 26.88 -4.29
C LYS A 179 24.92 25.61 -4.16
N ASP A 180 25.21 24.77 -3.16
CA ASP A 180 24.63 23.43 -3.02
C ASP A 180 23.54 23.35 -1.95
N ILE A 181 23.55 24.23 -0.94
CA ILE A 181 22.72 24.12 0.27
C ILE A 181 22.10 25.47 0.66
N PHE A 182 20.84 25.42 1.13
CA PHE A 182 20.13 26.58 1.67
C PHE A 182 19.15 26.21 2.79
N LEU A 183 18.84 27.19 3.64
CA LEU A 183 17.75 27.12 4.61
C LEU A 183 16.45 27.54 3.92
N GLY A 184 15.44 26.66 3.95
CA GLY A 184 14.17 26.87 3.25
C GLY A 184 12.96 26.85 4.18
N ILE A 185 11.94 27.62 3.85
CA ILE A 185 10.65 27.65 4.55
C ILE A 185 9.52 27.18 3.62
N PRO A 186 8.76 26.11 3.97
CA PRO A 186 7.62 25.66 3.18
C PRO A 186 6.47 26.64 3.15
N THR A 187 5.78 26.72 2.00
CA THR A 187 4.53 27.46 1.90
C THR A 187 3.30 26.56 2.07
N THR A 188 2.17 27.20 2.38
CA THR A 188 0.81 26.67 2.31
C THR A 188 -0.08 27.66 1.58
N THR A 189 -1.02 27.16 0.77
CA THR A 189 -2.07 27.96 0.15
C THR A 189 -3.26 28.21 1.09
N LYS A 190 -3.36 27.46 2.20
CA LYS A 190 -4.33 27.74 3.26
C LYS A 190 -3.87 28.97 4.03
N GLN A 191 -4.69 30.01 4.05
CA GLN A 191 -4.47 31.17 4.92
C GLN A 191 -4.59 30.72 6.36
N LYS A 192 -3.46 30.78 7.09
CA LYS A 192 -3.39 30.40 8.49
C LYS A 192 -2.83 31.57 9.28
N THR A 193 -3.50 31.91 10.36
CA THR A 193 -3.10 32.94 11.31
C THR A 193 -2.47 32.28 12.53
N GLY A 194 -1.47 32.92 13.14
CA GLY A 194 -0.80 32.43 14.35
C GLY A 194 0.72 32.63 14.37
N LYS A 195 1.35 32.33 15.51
CA LYS A 195 2.79 32.57 15.76
C LYS A 195 3.70 31.85 14.74
N PHE A 196 3.31 30.66 14.30
CA PHE A 196 4.10 29.80 13.41
C PHE A 196 3.88 30.03 11.91
N TYR A 197 3.09 31.04 11.53
CA TYR A 197 2.80 31.33 10.12
C TYR A 197 3.15 32.78 9.77
N PHE A 198 3.53 33.02 8.52
CA PHE A 198 3.78 34.37 8.00
C PHE A 198 3.17 34.54 6.61
N ASP A 199 2.32 35.52 6.41
CA ASP A 199 1.67 35.77 5.12
C ASP A 199 2.63 36.52 4.19
N ILE A 200 2.88 35.96 3.01
CA ILE A 200 3.74 36.58 1.98
C ILE A 200 2.93 37.06 0.77
N GLY A 201 1.60 37.09 0.89
CA GLY A 201 0.71 37.52 -0.18
C GLY A 201 0.70 36.56 -1.37
N ASN A 202 0.51 37.11 -2.57
CA ASN A 202 0.38 36.32 -3.79
C ASN A 202 1.76 35.98 -4.36
N ILE A 203 2.09 34.70 -4.39
CA ILE A 203 3.26 34.16 -5.10
C ILE A 203 2.74 33.21 -6.16
N GLY A 204 2.97 33.54 -7.43
CA GLY A 204 2.32 32.89 -8.56
C GLY A 204 0.82 33.19 -8.60
N LYS A 205 -0.02 32.17 -8.76
CA LYS A 205 -1.49 32.30 -8.90
C LYS A 205 -2.27 32.26 -7.59
N HIS A 206 -1.59 32.05 -6.46
CA HIS A 206 -2.25 31.81 -5.18
C HIS A 206 -1.65 32.67 -4.07
N LYS A 207 -2.48 32.99 -3.08
CA LYS A 207 -2.01 33.53 -1.82
C LYS A 207 -1.27 32.45 -1.05
N ASN A 208 -0.09 32.77 -0.55
CA ASN A 208 0.81 31.85 0.13
C ASN A 208 1.15 32.37 1.52
N SER A 209 1.17 31.46 2.49
CA SER A 209 1.73 31.71 3.81
C SER A 209 2.86 30.73 4.08
N LEU A 210 3.91 31.20 4.75
CA LEU A 210 5.04 30.42 5.20
C LEU A 210 4.69 29.65 6.47
N ILE A 211 5.20 28.42 6.58
CA ILE A 211 5.08 27.56 7.75
C ILE A 211 6.41 27.58 8.50
N LEU A 212 6.55 28.52 9.44
CA LEU A 212 7.81 28.80 10.14
C LEU A 212 8.27 27.62 11.03
N SER A 213 7.34 26.82 11.53
CA SER A 213 7.66 25.63 12.34
C SER A 213 8.28 24.48 11.53
N GLN A 214 8.37 24.61 10.21
CA GLN A 214 8.80 23.55 9.29
C GLN A 214 10.04 23.96 8.48
N ILE A 215 10.80 24.91 9.02
CA ILE A 215 12.07 25.35 8.46
C ILE A 215 13.08 24.20 8.52
N LYS A 216 13.77 23.94 7.40
CA LYS A 216 14.87 22.97 7.33
C LYS A 216 15.84 23.27 6.21
N LEU A 217 16.97 22.56 6.22
CA LEU A 217 17.96 22.61 5.15
C LEU A 217 17.50 21.81 3.94
N TYR A 218 17.78 22.34 2.75
CA TYR A 218 17.55 21.68 1.48
C TYR A 218 18.80 21.74 0.61
N SER A 219 18.97 20.68 -0.18
CA SER A 219 19.92 20.69 -1.29
C SER A 219 19.32 21.41 -2.48
N SER A 220 20.13 22.22 -3.14
CA SER A 220 19.85 22.89 -4.42
C SER A 220 19.50 21.94 -5.56
N LYS A 221 19.97 20.68 -5.52
CA LYS A 221 19.56 19.63 -6.48
C LYS A 221 18.05 19.38 -6.48
N ARG A 222 17.35 19.75 -5.40
CA ARG A 222 15.89 19.60 -5.29
C ARG A 222 15.11 20.72 -5.97
N LEU A 223 15.76 21.80 -6.40
CA LEU A 223 15.11 22.95 -7.03
C LEU A 223 14.63 22.56 -8.44
N LEU A 224 13.36 22.84 -8.74
CA LEU A 224 12.76 22.52 -10.03
C LEU A 224 12.47 23.76 -10.86
N SER A 225 11.62 24.66 -10.36
CA SER A 225 11.24 25.88 -11.07
C SER A 225 11.06 27.07 -10.13
N HIS A 226 11.50 28.24 -10.60
CA HIS A 226 11.34 29.50 -9.88
C HIS A 226 9.92 30.04 -10.05
N ILE A 227 9.29 30.46 -8.95
CA ILE A 227 7.88 30.90 -8.93
C ILE A 227 7.77 32.42 -8.75
N GLY A 228 8.69 33.00 -7.98
CA GLY A 228 8.66 34.40 -7.61
C GLY A 228 9.57 34.67 -6.43
N GLY A 229 9.41 35.81 -5.75
CA GLY A 229 10.22 36.14 -4.59
C GLY A 229 9.59 37.23 -3.75
N ILE A 230 10.18 37.45 -2.58
CA ILE A 230 9.83 38.51 -1.65
C ILE A 230 10.92 39.59 -1.64
N ASN A 231 10.54 40.79 -1.22
CA ASN A 231 11.48 41.89 -1.09
C ASN A 231 12.38 41.71 0.16
N LYS A 232 13.45 42.51 0.23
CA LYS A 232 14.45 42.44 1.31
C LYS A 232 13.88 42.83 2.68
N ILE A 233 12.90 43.73 2.71
CA ILE A 233 12.24 44.20 3.94
C ILE A 233 11.48 43.04 4.59
N MET A 234 10.60 42.41 3.81
CA MET A 234 9.81 41.25 4.25
C MET A 234 10.71 40.07 4.63
N LEU A 235 11.81 39.83 3.91
CA LEU A 235 12.79 38.80 4.29
C LEU A 235 13.42 39.08 5.67
N THR A 236 13.65 40.36 5.99
CA THR A 236 14.19 40.77 7.30
C THR A 236 13.15 40.57 8.40
N GLU A 237 11.90 40.94 8.16
CA GLU A 237 10.78 40.69 9.09
C GLU A 237 10.60 39.20 9.40
N ILE A 238 10.69 38.34 8.38
CA ILE A 238 10.61 36.88 8.55
C ILE A 238 11.77 36.39 9.43
N LYS A 239 13.00 36.86 9.17
CA LYS A 239 14.18 36.49 9.98
C LYS A 239 14.01 36.92 11.45
N GLN A 240 13.48 38.10 11.69
CA GLN A 240 13.18 38.58 13.04
C GLN A 240 12.13 37.72 13.73
N LYS A 241 11.01 37.43 13.06
CA LYS A 241 9.95 36.58 13.62
C LYS A 241 10.43 35.16 13.94
N ILE A 242 11.34 34.61 13.16
CA ILE A 242 11.96 33.30 13.45
C ILE A 242 12.82 33.37 14.71
N ASN A 243 13.56 34.46 14.91
CA ASN A 243 14.35 34.65 16.12
C ASN A 243 13.46 34.68 17.38
N GLU A 244 12.32 35.38 17.31
CA GLU A 244 11.29 35.44 18.36
C GLU A 244 10.56 34.10 18.61
N LEU A 245 10.69 33.13 17.71
CA LEU A 245 10.15 31.78 17.88
C LEU A 245 11.11 30.85 18.63
N ILE A 246 12.41 31.14 18.60
CA ILE A 246 13.47 30.31 19.18
C ILE A 246 13.84 30.79 20.60
N GLN A 247 13.63 32.08 20.89
CA GLN A 247 13.72 32.66 22.22
C GLN A 247 12.52 32.29 23.08
#